data_AF-A0A0A1TDJ7-F1
#
_entry.id   AF-A0A0A1TDJ7-F1
#
_cell.length_a   1.000
_cell.length_b   1.000
_cell.length_c   1.000
_cell.angle_alpha   90.00
_cell.angle_beta   90.00
_cell.angle_gamma   90.00
#
_symmetry.space_group_name_H-M   'P 1'
#
loop_
_entity.id
_entity.type
_entity.pdbx_description
1 polymer ?
#
loop_
_entity_poly.entity_id
_entity_poly.type
_entity_poly.pdbx_seq_one_letter_code
_entity_poly.pdbx_strand_id
1 'polypeptide(L)'
;MYSISKLILLLGGVASLPLTWAQFVSRPELVVPKLNITVPAGNGTEKGLLFVAPYYGFGNGGAGAVQEAAYIFQDDGELVWSSLGHYSGFVGNFRPDVWNGEVYLRAFQSTLSNTPGRSYGRHNLLGNDYRVTKEVQAQSDKLPSLHEFTIVDGKTALIEIAVLKSLSLRPWGGNDGQNWIQSSGFQEVDIDTGEVLFEWQSIDHVDPKGIVVTIVTLDVCHFTG
;
A
#
# COMPACT_ATOMS: atom_id res chain seq x y z
N MET A 1 71.19 23.55 7.73
CA MET A 1 69.94 24.34 7.87
C MET A 1 69.30 24.45 6.50
N TYR A 2 68.28 23.64 6.21
CA TYR A 2 67.45 23.78 5.02
C TYR A 2 65.99 23.71 5.43
N SER A 3 65.27 24.76 5.06
CA SER A 3 63.86 25.03 5.33
C SER A 3 62.98 24.16 4.45
N ILE A 4 61.96 23.51 5.03
CA ILE A 4 60.90 22.84 4.26
C ILE A 4 59.65 23.71 4.36
N SER A 5 59.36 24.40 3.26
CA SER A 5 58.21 25.26 3.03
C SER A 5 56.91 24.45 3.10
N LYS A 6 55.93 24.90 3.89
CA LYS A 6 54.58 24.33 3.91
C LYS A 6 53.81 24.78 2.67
N LEU A 7 53.36 23.81 1.89
CA LEU A 7 52.46 23.93 0.76
C LEU A 7 51.04 24.21 1.29
N ILE A 8 50.42 25.33 0.91
CA ILE A 8 49.00 25.59 1.14
C ILE A 8 48.28 25.34 -0.20
N LEU A 9 47.54 24.24 -0.29
CA LEU A 9 46.51 24.07 -1.31
C LEU A 9 45.21 24.69 -0.80
N LEU A 10 44.75 25.78 -1.42
CA LEU A 10 43.37 26.23 -1.31
C LEU A 10 42.51 25.40 -2.27
N LEU A 11 41.74 24.45 -1.74
CA LEU A 11 40.61 23.86 -2.45
C LEU A 11 39.42 24.82 -2.34
N GLY A 12 39.13 25.53 -3.42
CA GLY A 12 37.88 26.27 -3.58
C GLY A 12 36.72 25.28 -3.72
N GLY A 13 35.99 25.05 -2.64
CA GLY A 13 34.74 24.31 -2.67
C GLY A 13 33.64 25.15 -3.29
N VAL A 14 33.11 24.71 -4.43
CA VAL A 14 31.81 25.18 -4.92
C VAL A 14 30.79 24.69 -3.90
N ALA A 15 30.22 25.61 -3.11
CA ALA A 15 29.09 25.28 -2.26
C ALA A 15 27.88 24.99 -3.15
N SER A 16 27.67 23.71 -3.46
CA SER A 16 26.36 23.22 -3.87
C SER A 16 25.40 23.48 -2.71
N LEU A 17 24.55 24.50 -2.84
CA LEU A 17 23.43 24.67 -1.92
C LEU A 17 22.60 23.38 -2.01
N PRO A 18 22.47 22.58 -0.93
CA PRO A 18 21.60 21.42 -0.97
C PRO A 18 20.19 21.92 -1.22
N LEU A 19 19.49 21.30 -2.17
CA LEU A 19 18.03 21.34 -2.24
C LEU A 19 17.55 20.97 -0.84
N THR A 20 17.05 21.94 -0.08
CA THR A 20 16.63 21.70 1.30
C THR A 20 15.34 20.89 1.25
N TRP A 21 15.47 19.57 1.27
CA TRP A 21 14.41 18.73 1.82
C TRP A 21 14.11 19.27 3.22
N ALA A 22 12.84 19.50 3.54
CA ALA A 22 12.44 19.91 4.87
C ALA A 22 12.94 18.83 5.84
N GLN A 23 14.01 19.15 6.57
CA GLN A 23 14.68 18.20 7.44
C GLN A 23 14.11 18.37 8.84
N PHE A 24 13.41 17.34 9.32
CA PHE A 24 12.79 17.35 10.64
C PHE A 24 13.87 17.28 11.72
N VAL A 25 13.86 18.19 12.69
CA VAL A 25 14.89 18.24 13.74
C VAL A 25 14.87 16.98 14.61
N SER A 26 13.68 16.52 15.01
CA SER A 26 13.50 15.34 15.87
C SER A 26 13.65 14.01 15.13
N ARG A 27 13.51 14.02 13.80
CA ARG A 27 13.50 12.84 12.92
C ARG A 27 14.26 13.15 11.61
N PRO A 28 15.57 13.44 11.69
CA PRO A 28 16.35 13.94 10.55
C PRO A 28 16.53 12.91 9.42
N GLU A 29 16.18 11.65 9.66
CA GLU A 29 16.19 10.57 8.69
C GLU A 29 14.91 10.46 7.85
N LEU A 30 13.87 11.24 8.18
CA LEU A 30 12.65 11.30 7.38
C LEU A 30 12.88 12.02 6.05
N VAL A 31 12.54 11.35 4.96
CA VAL A 31 12.57 11.91 3.59
C VAL A 31 11.14 11.91 3.09
N VAL A 32 10.37 12.88 3.57
CA VAL A 32 8.92 12.93 3.40
C VAL A 32 8.54 13.60 2.08
N PRO A 33 7.53 13.08 1.35
CA PRO A 33 6.97 13.77 0.19
C PRO A 33 6.47 15.17 0.55
N LYS A 34 6.86 16.17 -0.23
CA LYS A 34 6.33 17.53 -0.08
C LYS A 34 5.07 17.67 -0.93
N LEU A 35 3.94 17.94 -0.28
CA LEU A 35 2.69 18.21 -0.98
C LEU A 35 2.75 19.59 -1.65
N ASN A 36 2.45 19.64 -2.95
CA ASN A 36 2.31 20.90 -3.67
C ASN A 36 0.83 21.33 -3.64
N ILE A 37 0.44 22.01 -2.57
CA ILE A 37 -0.94 22.44 -2.35
C ILE A 37 -1.18 23.74 -3.11
N THR A 38 -1.87 23.64 -4.26
CA THR A 38 -2.16 24.77 -5.14
C THR A 38 -3.50 25.43 -4.83
N VAL A 39 -4.37 24.73 -4.11
CA VAL A 39 -5.68 25.22 -3.64
C VAL A 39 -5.74 25.00 -2.14
N PRO A 40 -5.60 26.06 -1.32
CA PRO A 40 -5.68 25.95 0.13
C PRO A 40 -7.06 25.47 0.58
N ALA A 41 -7.11 24.74 1.69
CA ALA A 41 -8.38 24.43 2.34
C ALA A 41 -9.10 25.73 2.75
N GLY A 42 -10.38 25.84 2.38
CA GLY A 42 -11.22 26.97 2.71
C GLY A 42 -12.16 26.66 3.87
N ASN A 43 -12.96 27.65 4.29
CA ASN A 43 -13.93 27.47 5.38
C ASN A 43 -15.01 26.41 5.11
N GLY A 44 -15.19 25.99 3.85
CA GLY A 44 -16.13 24.92 3.47
C GLY A 44 -15.50 23.53 3.40
N THR A 45 -14.18 23.41 3.60
CA THR A 45 -13.48 22.12 3.63
C THR A 45 -13.67 21.47 4.99
N GLU A 46 -13.91 20.17 5.01
CA GLU A 46 -13.94 19.40 6.26
C GLU A 46 -12.58 19.49 6.95
N LYS A 47 -12.58 19.62 8.29
CA LYS A 47 -11.35 19.69 9.07
C LYS A 47 -10.80 18.29 9.22
N GLY A 48 -9.83 17.93 8.40
CA GLY A 48 -9.36 16.56 8.32
C GLY A 48 -7.85 16.44 8.23
N LEU A 49 -7.40 15.22 8.53
CA LEU A 49 -6.04 14.79 8.25
C LEU A 49 -6.01 14.10 6.88
N LEU A 50 -4.94 14.32 6.12
CA LEU A 50 -4.69 13.66 4.85
C LEU A 50 -3.89 12.38 5.10
N PHE A 51 -4.47 11.23 4.77
CA PHE A 51 -3.82 9.92 4.88
C PHE A 51 -3.30 9.51 3.50
N VAL A 52 -1.99 9.35 3.37
CA VAL A 52 -1.35 8.98 2.11
C VAL A 52 -0.32 7.89 2.33
N ALA A 53 -0.19 6.98 1.37
CA ALA A 53 0.85 5.93 1.38
C ALA A 53 1.54 5.86 0.02
N PRO A 54 2.37 6.87 -0.32
CA PRO A 54 3.07 6.89 -1.59
C PRO A 54 4.19 5.86 -1.60
N TYR A 55 4.40 5.26 -2.77
CA TYR A 55 5.38 4.22 -3.01
C TYR A 55 6.14 4.50 -4.29
N TYR A 56 7.21 3.76 -4.55
CA TYR A 56 7.96 3.87 -5.79
C TYR A 56 7.18 3.24 -6.94
N GLY A 57 6.94 4.00 -8.02
CA GLY A 57 6.18 3.50 -9.16
C GLY A 57 6.80 2.25 -9.81
N PHE A 58 5.97 1.37 -10.35
CA PHE A 58 6.44 0.17 -11.06
C PHE A 58 7.08 0.53 -12.42
N GLY A 59 8.30 0.03 -12.70
CA GLY A 59 8.95 0.12 -14.02
C GLY A 59 10.18 1.04 -14.12
N ASN A 60 10.92 0.92 -15.23
CA ASN A 60 12.11 1.72 -15.54
C ASN A 60 11.71 3.17 -15.85
N GLY A 61 11.58 3.99 -14.80
CA GLY A 61 11.16 5.39 -14.89
C GLY A 61 10.14 5.82 -13.84
N GLY A 62 9.79 4.94 -12.88
CA GLY A 62 8.88 5.27 -11.79
C GLY A 62 9.35 6.50 -11.01
N ALA A 63 8.69 7.64 -11.21
CA ALA A 63 8.75 8.74 -10.25
C ALA A 63 7.88 8.33 -9.06
N GLY A 64 8.46 8.23 -7.87
CA GLY A 64 7.73 7.86 -6.67
C GLY A 64 8.44 8.34 -5.41
N ALA A 65 7.83 8.08 -4.26
CA ALA A 65 8.42 8.48 -2.98
C ALA A 65 9.76 7.74 -2.78
N VAL A 66 10.81 8.49 -2.47
CA VAL A 66 12.14 7.93 -2.14
C VAL A 66 12.07 7.07 -0.88
N GLN A 67 11.20 7.45 0.06
CA GLN A 67 10.90 6.71 1.27
C GLN A 67 9.45 6.23 1.20
N GLU A 68 9.27 4.92 1.02
CA GLU A 68 7.95 4.28 1.02
C GLU A 68 7.46 4.15 2.47
N ALA A 69 6.35 4.81 2.77
CA ALA A 69 5.70 4.77 4.07
C ALA A 69 4.30 5.37 3.96
N ALA A 70 3.48 5.11 4.98
CA ALA A 70 2.28 5.87 5.23
C ALA A 70 2.62 7.17 5.97
N TYR A 71 1.94 8.24 5.60
CA TYR A 71 2.09 9.57 6.18
C TYR A 71 0.70 10.16 6.46
N ILE A 72 0.64 10.93 7.55
CA ILE A 72 -0.52 11.75 7.90
C ILE A 72 -0.08 13.20 7.80
N PHE A 73 -0.79 14.01 7.01
CA PHE A 73 -0.56 15.45 6.89
C PHE A 73 -1.76 16.25 7.36
N GLN A 74 -1.53 17.50 7.75
CA GLN A 74 -2.58 18.51 7.80
C GLN A 74 -2.92 18.99 6.39
N ASP A 75 -4.00 19.76 6.28
CA ASP A 75 -4.50 20.35 5.04
C ASP A 75 -3.59 21.44 4.45
N ASP A 76 -2.63 21.94 5.22
CA ASP A 76 -1.54 22.84 4.79
C ASP A 76 -0.26 22.09 4.35
N GLY A 77 -0.25 20.76 4.47
CA GLY A 77 0.87 19.91 4.09
C GLY A 77 1.92 19.71 5.19
N GLU A 78 1.68 20.19 6.41
CA GLU A 78 2.54 19.88 7.55
C GLU A 78 2.40 18.40 7.96
N LEU A 79 3.54 17.75 8.18
CA LEU A 79 3.57 16.34 8.59
C LEU A 79 3.13 16.18 10.05
N VAL A 80 2.15 15.31 10.28
CA VAL A 80 1.68 14.92 11.61
C VAL A 80 2.31 13.61 12.07
N TRP A 81 2.38 12.62 11.19
CA TRP A 81 2.88 11.29 11.52
C TRP A 81 3.47 10.55 10.31
N SER A 82 4.44 9.69 10.57
CA SER A 82 5.07 8.80 9.58
C SER A 82 5.10 7.38 10.10
N SER A 83 4.77 6.43 9.23
CA SER A 83 4.82 5.00 9.55
C SER A 83 6.21 4.41 9.54
N LEU A 84 7.25 5.21 9.27
CA LEU A 84 8.62 4.73 9.25
C LEU A 84 9.01 4.20 10.65
N GLY A 85 9.28 2.91 10.73
CA GLY A 85 9.56 2.20 11.99
C GLY A 85 8.35 1.47 12.59
N HIS A 86 7.15 1.69 12.04
CA HIS A 86 5.90 1.00 12.43
C HIS A 86 5.51 -0.07 11.40
N TYR A 87 5.61 0.27 10.12
CA TYR A 87 5.51 -0.67 9.01
C TYR A 87 6.86 -0.80 8.30
N SER A 88 7.07 -1.94 7.67
CA SER A 88 8.21 -2.20 6.78
C SER A 88 7.74 -2.58 5.38
N GLY A 89 8.51 -2.17 4.38
CA GLY A 89 8.19 -2.41 2.98
C GLY A 89 7.08 -1.48 2.48
N PHE A 90 6.28 -1.98 1.56
CA PHE A 90 5.18 -1.23 0.97
C PHE A 90 4.00 -1.12 1.92
N VAL A 91 3.42 0.07 1.92
CA VAL A 91 2.21 0.39 2.66
C VAL A 91 1.12 0.79 1.66
N GLY A 92 -0.06 0.19 1.78
CA GLY A 92 -1.23 0.50 0.94
C GLY A 92 -2.49 0.60 1.78
N ASN A 93 -3.55 1.14 1.19
CA ASN A 93 -4.89 1.24 1.79
C ASN A 93 -4.84 1.79 3.24
N PHE A 94 -4.08 2.87 3.43
CA PHE A 94 -3.83 3.49 4.72
C PHE A 94 -4.92 4.52 5.07
N ARG A 95 -5.69 4.26 6.12
CA ARG A 95 -6.74 5.16 6.62
C ARG A 95 -7.13 4.79 8.06
N PRO A 96 -7.81 5.67 8.80
CA PRO A 96 -8.42 5.28 10.06
C PRO A 96 -9.64 4.39 9.81
N ASP A 97 -9.87 3.42 10.70
CA ASP A 97 -11.07 2.59 10.72
C ASP A 97 -11.46 2.33 12.20
N VAL A 98 -12.73 1.99 12.44
CA VAL A 98 -13.25 1.74 13.79
C VAL A 98 -13.41 0.24 14.01
N TRP A 99 -12.79 -0.29 15.06
CA TRP A 99 -12.93 -1.67 15.48
C TRP A 99 -13.22 -1.72 16.98
N ASN A 100 -14.26 -2.46 17.38
CA ASN A 100 -14.72 -2.57 18.76
C ASN A 100 -14.94 -1.21 19.47
N GLY A 101 -15.43 -0.21 18.71
CA GLY A 101 -15.70 1.14 19.21
C GLY A 101 -14.48 2.06 19.32
N GLU A 102 -13.28 1.56 19.05
CA GLU A 102 -12.03 2.31 19.11
C GLU A 102 -11.48 2.59 17.71
N VAL A 103 -10.77 3.71 17.54
CA VAL A 103 -10.15 4.09 16.27
C VAL A 103 -8.79 3.42 16.14
N TYR A 104 -8.55 2.79 15.00
CA TYR A 104 -7.27 2.19 14.64
C TYR A 104 -6.77 2.77 13.33
N LEU A 105 -5.44 2.89 13.21
CA LEU A 105 -4.81 3.13 11.92
C LEU A 105 -4.66 1.81 11.18
N ARG A 106 -5.37 1.68 10.08
CA ARG A 106 -5.30 0.49 9.24
C ARG A 106 -4.33 0.70 8.09
N ALA A 107 -3.54 -0.32 7.77
CA ALA A 107 -2.79 -0.37 6.52
C ALA A 107 -2.57 -1.79 6.03
N PHE A 108 -2.46 -1.97 4.72
CA PHE A 108 -1.87 -3.14 4.11
C PHE A 108 -0.34 -3.00 4.12
N GLN A 109 0.35 -4.01 4.65
CA GLN A 109 1.80 -4.08 4.66
C GLN A 109 2.27 -5.26 3.80
N SER A 110 3.20 -5.03 2.88
CA SER A 110 3.76 -6.11 2.05
C SER A 110 5.22 -5.91 1.69
N THR A 111 5.85 -6.99 1.23
CA THR A 111 7.04 -6.89 0.40
C THR A 111 6.57 -6.89 -1.05
N LEU A 112 6.81 -5.82 -1.79
CA LEU A 112 6.44 -5.78 -3.21
C LEU A 112 7.22 -6.85 -3.98
N SER A 113 6.50 -7.68 -4.72
CA SER A 113 7.09 -8.46 -5.79
C SER A 113 7.40 -7.53 -6.97
N ASN A 114 8.47 -7.82 -7.71
CA ASN A 114 8.73 -7.16 -8.99
C ASN A 114 7.74 -7.57 -10.09
N THR A 115 6.81 -8.48 -9.79
CA THR A 115 5.69 -8.83 -10.68
C THR A 115 4.51 -7.89 -10.37
N PRO A 116 4.05 -7.07 -11.35
CA PRO A 116 2.83 -6.29 -11.22
C PRO A 116 1.64 -7.15 -10.76
N GLY A 117 0.71 -6.55 -10.00
CA GLY A 117 -0.52 -7.22 -9.56
C GLY A 117 -0.35 -8.30 -8.48
N ARG A 118 0.88 -8.61 -8.02
CA ARG A 118 1.13 -9.59 -6.97
C ARG A 118 1.77 -8.97 -5.74
N SER A 119 0.98 -8.77 -4.70
CA SER A 119 1.48 -8.42 -3.36
C SER A 119 1.36 -9.59 -2.39
N TYR A 120 2.43 -9.84 -1.63
CA TYR A 120 2.39 -10.75 -0.49
C TYR A 120 2.41 -9.90 0.77
N GLY A 121 1.26 -9.77 1.42
CA GLY A 121 1.11 -8.89 2.55
C GLY A 121 -0.04 -9.27 3.46
N ARG A 122 -0.31 -8.38 4.40
CA ARG A 122 -1.34 -8.52 5.43
C ARG A 122 -1.93 -7.17 5.79
N HIS A 123 -3.16 -7.17 6.27
CA HIS A 123 -3.77 -5.97 6.81
C HIS A 123 -3.49 -5.89 8.31
N ASN A 124 -3.00 -4.74 8.75
CA ASN A 124 -2.67 -4.47 10.14
C ASN A 124 -3.53 -3.34 10.67
N LEU A 125 -3.94 -3.46 11.93
CA LEU A 125 -4.56 -2.42 12.73
C LEU A 125 -3.57 -1.96 13.81
N LEU A 126 -3.21 -0.69 13.77
CA LEU A 126 -2.37 -0.02 14.76
C LEU A 126 -3.25 0.71 15.76
N GLY A 127 -3.03 0.43 17.04
CA GLY A 127 -3.73 1.12 18.13
C GLY A 127 -3.16 2.52 18.40
N ASN A 128 -3.69 3.17 19.43
CA ASN A 128 -3.28 4.51 19.86
C ASN A 128 -1.82 4.61 20.33
N ASP A 129 -1.17 3.48 20.65
CA ASP A 129 0.25 3.40 20.95
C ASP A 129 1.13 3.21 19.70
N TYR A 130 0.51 3.25 18.52
CA TYR A 130 1.11 3.02 17.20
C TYR A 130 1.82 1.67 17.07
N ARG A 131 1.38 0.67 17.84
CA ARG A 131 1.81 -0.73 17.67
C ARG A 131 0.74 -1.54 16.98
N VAL A 132 1.16 -2.57 16.25
CA VAL A 132 0.24 -3.56 15.67
C VAL A 132 -0.53 -4.23 16.80
N THR A 133 -1.82 -3.91 16.89
CA THR A 133 -2.75 -4.53 17.82
C THR A 133 -3.35 -5.79 17.20
N LYS A 134 -3.63 -5.75 15.88
CA LYS A 134 -4.24 -6.86 15.18
C LYS A 134 -3.71 -6.99 13.77
N GLU A 135 -3.42 -8.23 13.39
CA GLU A 135 -3.21 -8.62 12.00
C GLU A 135 -4.46 -9.37 11.53
N VAL A 136 -5.00 -8.98 10.39
CA VAL A 136 -6.19 -9.57 9.79
C VAL A 136 -5.77 -10.24 8.47
N GLN A 137 -6.05 -11.54 8.37
CA GLN A 137 -5.64 -12.38 7.25
C GLN A 137 -6.86 -13.03 6.59
N ALA A 138 -6.75 -13.28 5.29
CA ALA A 138 -7.61 -14.23 4.60
C ALA A 138 -7.22 -15.67 4.99
N GLN A 139 -8.16 -16.62 4.90
CA GLN A 139 -7.91 -18.00 5.33
C GLN A 139 -7.21 -18.92 4.30
N SER A 140 -6.46 -19.87 4.86
CA SER A 140 -5.74 -21.08 4.39
C SER A 140 -4.93 -21.10 3.08
N ASP A 141 -5.21 -20.31 2.06
CA ASP A 141 -4.46 -20.34 0.80
C ASP A 141 -4.60 -19.09 -0.07
N LYS A 142 -5.33 -18.10 0.43
CA LYS A 142 -5.69 -16.88 -0.29
C LYS A 142 -4.71 -15.77 -0.03
N LEU A 143 -4.36 -15.05 -1.09
CA LEU A 143 -3.57 -13.84 -0.97
C LEU A 143 -4.54 -12.66 -0.79
N PRO A 144 -4.47 -11.94 0.34
CA PRO A 144 -5.24 -10.72 0.51
C PRO A 144 -4.76 -9.67 -0.49
N SER A 145 -5.71 -8.99 -1.10
CA SER A 145 -5.46 -7.87 -2.00
C SER A 145 -4.93 -6.67 -1.25
N LEU A 146 -4.02 -5.94 -1.87
CA LEU A 146 -3.57 -4.64 -1.36
C LEU A 146 -4.63 -3.54 -1.52
N HIS A 147 -5.63 -3.75 -2.39
CA HIS A 147 -6.52 -2.71 -2.88
C HIS A 147 -7.67 -2.43 -1.90
N GLU A 148 -8.42 -3.44 -1.49
CA GLU A 148 -9.64 -3.27 -0.69
C GLU A 148 -9.59 -4.05 0.62
N PHE A 149 -9.97 -3.35 1.68
CA PHE A 149 -10.21 -3.91 3.00
C PHE A 149 -11.06 -2.90 3.76
N THR A 150 -12.16 -3.36 4.34
CA THR A 150 -13.06 -2.51 5.11
C THR A 150 -13.55 -3.24 6.34
N ILE A 151 -13.61 -2.54 7.48
CA ILE A 151 -14.22 -3.07 8.69
C ILE A 151 -15.72 -2.83 8.64
N VAL A 152 -16.51 -3.87 8.91
CA VAL A 152 -17.96 -3.84 8.92
C VAL A 152 -18.45 -3.93 10.36
N ASP A 153 -19.32 -3.00 10.75
CA ASP A 153 -19.93 -2.88 12.07
C ASP A 153 -18.95 -2.93 13.26
N GLY A 154 -17.68 -2.59 13.02
CA GLY A 154 -16.62 -2.65 14.01
C GLY A 154 -16.28 -4.05 14.52
N LYS A 155 -16.63 -5.11 13.78
CA LYS A 155 -16.46 -6.51 14.23
C LYS A 155 -15.81 -7.40 13.18
N THR A 156 -16.27 -7.30 11.94
CA THR A 156 -15.81 -8.16 10.84
C THR A 156 -15.02 -7.33 9.84
N ALA A 157 -14.22 -7.98 9.02
CA ALA A 157 -13.47 -7.36 7.95
C ALA A 157 -13.82 -8.01 6.63
N LEU A 158 -14.15 -7.18 5.63
CA LEU A 158 -14.27 -7.60 4.25
C LEU A 158 -12.90 -7.47 3.58
N ILE A 159 -12.37 -8.58 3.08
CA ILE A 159 -11.04 -8.69 2.50
C ILE A 159 -11.17 -9.21 1.08
N GLU A 160 -10.70 -8.44 0.09
CA GLU A 160 -10.58 -8.94 -1.27
C GLU A 160 -9.45 -9.98 -1.36
N ILE A 161 -9.70 -11.06 -2.10
CA ILE A 161 -8.78 -12.19 -2.25
C ILE A 161 -8.62 -12.61 -3.71
N ALA A 162 -7.44 -13.12 -4.04
CA ALA A 162 -7.20 -13.86 -5.28
C ALA A 162 -7.23 -15.38 -5.00
N VAL A 163 -7.99 -16.13 -5.80
CA VAL A 163 -8.15 -17.58 -5.69
C VAL A 163 -7.70 -18.26 -6.98
N LEU A 164 -6.77 -19.21 -6.87
CA LEU A 164 -6.38 -20.06 -8.00
C LEU A 164 -7.26 -21.31 -8.04
N LYS A 165 -7.92 -21.53 -9.17
CA LYS A 165 -8.76 -22.73 -9.41
C LYS A 165 -8.20 -23.55 -10.53
N SER A 166 -8.06 -24.86 -10.30
CA SER A 166 -7.74 -25.79 -11.38
C SER A 166 -9.01 -26.26 -12.08
N LEU A 167 -9.17 -25.87 -13.34
CA LEU A 167 -10.23 -26.36 -14.22
C LEU A 167 -9.85 -26.16 -15.68
N SER A 168 -10.38 -27.00 -16.58
CA SER A 168 -10.13 -26.87 -18.01
C SER A 168 -10.77 -25.60 -18.56
N LEU A 169 -10.00 -24.79 -19.30
CA LEU A 169 -10.51 -23.59 -19.94
C LEU A 169 -11.08 -23.83 -21.35
N ARG A 170 -11.16 -25.09 -21.81
CA ARG A 170 -11.77 -25.46 -23.09
C ARG A 170 -13.19 -24.88 -23.32
N PRO A 171 -14.09 -24.80 -22.31
CA PRO A 171 -15.41 -24.17 -22.50
C PRO A 171 -15.35 -22.71 -22.96
N TRP A 172 -14.25 -22.01 -22.67
CA TRP A 172 -14.00 -20.62 -23.05
C TRP A 172 -12.99 -20.47 -24.19
N GLY A 173 -12.72 -21.54 -24.95
CA GLY A 173 -11.79 -21.53 -26.08
C GLY A 173 -10.32 -21.75 -25.70
N GLY A 174 -10.04 -22.15 -24.46
CA GLY A 174 -8.70 -22.53 -24.02
C GLY A 174 -8.22 -23.87 -24.60
N ASN A 175 -6.91 -24.06 -24.68
CA ASN A 175 -6.27 -25.30 -25.12
C ASN A 175 -5.98 -26.26 -23.95
N ASP A 176 -5.40 -27.42 -24.27
CA ASP A 176 -5.14 -28.51 -23.32
C ASP A 176 -4.12 -28.17 -22.21
N GLY A 177 -3.32 -27.13 -22.40
CA GLY A 177 -2.39 -26.63 -21.39
C GLY A 177 -3.02 -25.61 -20.43
N GLN A 178 -4.21 -25.10 -20.74
CA GLN A 178 -4.89 -24.06 -19.97
C GLN A 178 -5.89 -24.70 -19.00
N ASN A 179 -5.37 -25.13 -17.84
CA ASN A 179 -6.11 -25.89 -16.82
C ASN A 179 -6.18 -25.19 -15.46
N TRP A 180 -6.00 -23.88 -15.44
CA TRP A 180 -6.17 -23.07 -14.23
C TRP A 180 -6.64 -21.65 -14.56
N ILE A 181 -7.36 -21.03 -13.63
CA ILE A 181 -7.78 -19.63 -13.69
C ILE A 181 -7.55 -18.98 -12.32
N GLN A 182 -7.23 -17.69 -12.32
CA GLN A 182 -7.26 -16.85 -11.14
C GLN A 182 -8.62 -16.16 -11.10
N SER A 183 -9.40 -16.44 -10.07
CA SER A 183 -10.67 -15.78 -9.79
C SER A 183 -10.45 -14.71 -8.73
N SER A 184 -11.13 -13.58 -8.88
CA SER A 184 -11.28 -12.62 -7.78
C SER A 184 -12.37 -13.10 -6.83
N GLY A 185 -12.30 -12.66 -5.58
CA GLY A 185 -13.30 -12.95 -4.57
C GLY A 185 -13.13 -12.05 -3.36
N PHE A 186 -13.96 -12.24 -2.35
CA PHE A 186 -13.78 -11.61 -1.05
C PHE A 186 -14.24 -12.55 0.07
N GLN A 187 -13.65 -12.36 1.25
CA GLN A 187 -14.06 -13.00 2.49
C GLN A 187 -14.57 -11.93 3.45
N GLU A 188 -15.65 -12.24 4.16
CA GLU A 188 -15.96 -11.58 5.43
C GLU A 188 -15.39 -12.44 6.56
N VAL A 189 -14.47 -11.88 7.33
CA VAL A 189 -13.85 -12.55 8.46
C VAL A 189 -14.19 -11.85 9.77
N ASP A 190 -14.48 -12.62 10.81
CA ASP A 190 -14.53 -12.07 12.16
C ASP A 190 -13.11 -11.66 12.58
N ILE A 191 -12.93 -10.39 12.96
CA ILE A 191 -11.59 -9.85 13.23
C ILE A 191 -10.99 -10.55 14.44
N ASP A 192 -11.75 -10.76 15.51
CA ASP A 192 -11.24 -11.32 16.76
C ASP A 192 -10.80 -12.77 16.63
N THR A 193 -11.64 -13.60 16.03
CA THR A 193 -11.46 -15.06 15.93
C THR A 193 -10.73 -15.49 14.66
N GLY A 194 -10.78 -14.70 13.59
CA GLY A 194 -10.29 -15.08 12.25
C GLY A 194 -11.18 -16.10 11.54
N GLU A 195 -12.41 -16.32 12.01
CA GLU A 195 -13.40 -17.18 11.35
C GLU A 195 -13.92 -16.54 10.07
N VAL A 196 -14.01 -17.32 8.99
CA VAL A 196 -14.66 -16.87 7.74
C VAL A 196 -16.16 -17.03 7.89
N LEU A 197 -16.87 -15.92 7.93
CA LEU A 197 -18.33 -15.89 8.04
C LEU A 197 -18.98 -16.00 6.66
N PHE A 198 -18.33 -15.46 5.65
CA PHE A 198 -18.81 -15.48 4.28
C PHE A 198 -17.65 -15.49 3.29
N GLU A 199 -17.85 -16.16 2.16
CA GLU A 199 -16.91 -16.14 1.04
C GLU A 199 -17.67 -16.11 -0.27
N TRP A 200 -17.19 -15.27 -1.19
CA TRP A 200 -17.71 -15.17 -2.54
C TRP A 200 -16.58 -15.21 -3.55
N GLN A 201 -16.80 -15.90 -4.67
CA GLN A 201 -15.81 -16.04 -5.75
C GLN A 201 -16.46 -15.76 -7.10
N SER A 202 -15.82 -14.93 -7.92
CA SER A 202 -16.40 -14.50 -9.20
C SER A 202 -16.69 -15.67 -10.14
N ILE A 203 -15.85 -16.71 -10.15
CA ILE A 203 -16.01 -17.86 -11.05
C ILE A 203 -17.32 -18.64 -10.85
N ASP A 204 -17.92 -18.57 -9.66
CA ASP A 204 -19.18 -19.25 -9.35
C ASP A 204 -20.42 -18.44 -9.82
N HIS A 205 -20.22 -17.18 -10.20
CA HIS A 205 -21.31 -16.22 -10.45
C HIS A 205 -21.20 -15.45 -11.78
N VAL A 206 -20.00 -15.36 -12.35
CA VAL A 206 -19.70 -14.58 -13.56
C VAL A 206 -19.07 -15.49 -14.61
N ASP A 207 -19.66 -15.54 -15.81
CA ASP A 207 -19.11 -16.30 -16.93
C ASP A 207 -17.79 -15.66 -17.41
N PRO A 208 -16.66 -16.38 -17.38
CA PRO A 208 -15.38 -15.89 -17.88
C PRO A 208 -15.40 -15.36 -19.31
N LYS A 209 -16.36 -15.79 -20.15
CA LYS A 209 -16.50 -15.30 -21.53
C LYS A 209 -16.78 -13.81 -21.62
N GLY A 210 -17.38 -13.21 -20.60
CA GLY A 210 -17.72 -11.78 -20.56
C GLY A 210 -16.58 -10.87 -20.10
N ILE A 211 -15.40 -11.42 -19.81
CA ILE A 211 -14.28 -10.67 -19.21
C ILE A 211 -13.30 -10.22 -20.30
N VAL A 212 -12.91 -8.94 -20.27
CA VAL A 212 -12.12 -8.25 -21.33
C VAL A 212 -10.60 -8.51 -21.22
N VAL A 213 -10.15 -9.39 -20.32
CA VAL A 213 -8.72 -9.67 -20.12
C VAL A 213 -8.36 -11.02 -20.74
N THR A 214 -7.45 -11.00 -21.71
CA THR A 214 -6.98 -12.19 -22.42
C THR A 214 -6.36 -13.21 -21.46
N ILE A 215 -6.79 -14.48 -21.59
CA ILE A 215 -6.44 -15.65 -20.76
C ILE A 215 -4.92 -15.96 -20.66
N VAL A 216 -4.05 -15.22 -21.33
CA VAL A 216 -2.60 -15.48 -21.35
C VAL A 216 -1.81 -14.74 -20.25
N THR A 217 -2.45 -13.82 -19.53
CA THR A 217 -1.88 -13.12 -18.37
C THR A 217 -3.02 -12.65 -17.49
N LEU A 218 -3.36 -13.42 -16.46
CA LEU A 218 -4.26 -12.97 -15.41
C LEU A 218 -3.50 -12.00 -14.49
N ASP A 219 -3.36 -10.77 -14.96
CA ASP A 219 -3.41 -9.59 -14.10
C ASP A 219 -4.82 -9.02 -14.27
N VAL A 220 -5.65 -9.16 -13.24
CA VAL A 220 -6.96 -8.49 -13.17
C VAL A 220 -6.69 -7.04 -12.78
N CYS A 221 -6.14 -6.27 -13.72
CA CYS A 221 -5.87 -4.86 -13.56
C CYS A 221 -6.24 -4.18 -14.88
N HIS A 222 -7.49 -3.73 -15.00
CA HIS A 222 -7.96 -2.53 -15.72
C HIS A 222 -9.50 -2.55 -15.72
N PHE A 223 -10.11 -2.05 -14.64
CA PHE A 223 -11.44 -1.44 -14.74
C PHE A 223 -11.21 0.02 -15.14
N THR A 224 -11.28 0.31 -16.43
CA THR A 224 -11.56 1.67 -16.90
C THR A 224 -13.04 1.72 -17.23
N GLY A 225 -13.75 2.67 -16.60
CA GLY A 225 -15.17 2.92 -16.84
C GLY A 225 -15.48 3.44 -18.23
#